data_AF-A0A965A3E2-F1
#
_entry.id   AF-A0A965A3E2-F1
#
_cell.length_a   1.000
_cell.length_b   1.000
_cell.length_c   1.000
_cell.angle_alpha   90.00
_cell.angle_beta   90.00
_cell.angle_gamma   90.00
#
_symmetry.space_group_name_H-M   'P 1'
#
loop_
_entity.id
_entity.type
_entity.pdbx_description
1 polymer ?
#
loop_
_entity_poly.entity_id
_entity_poly.type
_entity_poly.pdbx_seq_one_letter_code
_entity_poly.pdbx_strand_id
1 'polypeptide(L)'
;MADTTTTAPPKQPTSADVALLSFGLGLEFAMIDLYTRAANASKDDMKTVAELFGAHHRAAAQSLTGLLGRKAPTVRNEKFYAAQSTKAGGGTAKEIAAHLASLENALVATHINVLSQLRGIDGASLVASIIPIEARQAAVLVEMSGSSSLDDIMALDAKAVIDPETYPA
;
A
#
# COMPACT_ATOMS: atom_id res chain seq x y z
N MET A 1 17.94 -27.29 -33.51
CA MET A 1 17.11 -27.45 -32.29
C MET A 1 17.44 -26.26 -31.41
N ALA A 2 16.51 -25.33 -31.20
CA ALA A 2 16.74 -24.22 -30.29
C ALA A 2 16.58 -24.75 -28.86
N ASP A 3 17.65 -24.68 -28.08
CA ASP A 3 17.68 -25.08 -26.69
C ASP A 3 16.95 -24.01 -25.85
N THR A 4 15.69 -24.25 -25.52
CA THR A 4 14.93 -23.34 -24.64
C THR A 4 15.21 -23.70 -23.20
N THR A 5 16.29 -23.17 -22.63
CA THR A 5 16.52 -23.26 -21.19
C THR A 5 15.61 -22.27 -20.47
N THR A 6 14.38 -22.67 -20.14
CA THR A 6 13.59 -21.94 -19.15
C THR A 6 14.21 -22.19 -17.78
N THR A 7 14.92 -21.20 -17.25
CA THR A 7 15.42 -21.25 -15.88
C THR A 7 14.28 -20.92 -14.92
N ALA A 8 14.18 -21.67 -13.82
CA ALA A 8 13.18 -21.41 -12.78
C ALA A 8 13.36 -19.99 -12.20
N PRO A 9 12.27 -19.28 -11.83
CA PRO A 9 12.38 -17.98 -11.20
C PRO A 9 13.24 -18.03 -9.93
N PRO A 10 14.05 -16.98 -9.66
CA PRO A 10 14.87 -16.94 -8.45
C PRO A 10 13.97 -16.93 -7.20
N LYS A 11 14.42 -17.59 -6.14
CA LYS A 11 13.70 -17.55 -4.86
C LYS A 11 13.74 -16.14 -4.24
N GLN A 12 14.94 -15.59 -4.11
CA GLN A 12 15.18 -14.29 -3.50
C GLN A 12 14.86 -13.14 -4.46
N PRO A 13 14.52 -11.94 -3.95
CA PRO A 13 14.42 -10.73 -4.76
C PRO A 13 15.70 -10.46 -5.55
N THR A 14 15.56 -10.17 -6.83
CA THR A 14 16.63 -9.64 -7.69
C THR A 14 16.97 -8.20 -7.32
N SER A 15 18.04 -7.63 -7.89
CA SER A 15 18.36 -6.21 -7.68
C SER A 15 17.27 -5.26 -8.18
N ALA A 16 16.56 -5.62 -9.26
CA ALA A 16 15.43 -4.85 -9.75
C ALA A 16 14.22 -4.97 -8.82
N ASP A 17 13.95 -6.17 -8.31
CA ASP A 17 12.88 -6.40 -7.33
C ASP A 17 13.10 -5.57 -6.06
N VAL A 18 14.36 -5.46 -5.59
CA VAL A 18 14.69 -4.65 -4.42
C VAL A 18 14.25 -3.20 -4.58
N ALA A 19 14.43 -2.59 -5.75
CA ALA A 19 14.02 -1.21 -5.97
C ALA A 19 12.48 -1.05 -5.89
N LEU A 20 11.74 -1.97 -6.52
CA LEU A 20 10.28 -1.98 -6.48
C LEU A 20 9.73 -2.22 -5.07
N LEU A 21 10.28 -3.21 -4.36
CA LEU A 21 9.89 -3.54 -2.98
C LEU A 21 10.27 -2.43 -2.01
N SER A 22 11.39 -1.73 -2.22
CA SER A 22 11.78 -0.58 -1.40
C SER A 22 10.83 0.60 -1.59
N PHE A 23 10.39 0.85 -2.83
CA PHE A 23 9.36 1.85 -3.10
C PHE A 23 8.05 1.51 -2.39
N GLY A 24 7.58 0.26 -2.50
CA GLY A 24 6.41 -0.23 -1.77
C GLY A 24 6.54 -0.04 -0.25
N LEU A 25 7.69 -0.43 0.33
CA LEU A 25 7.96 -0.23 1.77
C LEU A 25 7.92 1.24 2.20
N GLY A 26 8.43 2.15 1.36
CA GLY A 26 8.32 3.59 1.60
C GLY A 26 6.87 4.07 1.66
N LEU A 27 5.99 3.53 0.81
CA LEU A 27 4.55 3.81 0.84
C LEU A 27 3.89 3.23 2.09
N GLU A 28 4.22 2.00 2.50
CA GLU A 28 3.70 1.41 3.74
C GLU A 28 4.02 2.27 4.95
N PHE A 29 5.26 2.75 5.07
CA PHE A 29 5.63 3.67 6.14
C PHE A 29 4.84 4.98 6.09
N ALA A 30 4.58 5.52 4.89
CA ALA A 30 3.76 6.71 4.75
C ALA A 30 2.30 6.43 5.20
N MET A 31 1.73 5.29 4.83
CA MET A 31 0.38 4.90 5.23
C MET A 31 0.25 4.72 6.74
N ILE A 32 1.26 4.16 7.43
CA ILE A 32 1.28 4.09 8.90
C ILE A 32 1.10 5.49 9.52
N ASP A 33 1.83 6.49 9.00
CA ASP A 33 1.76 7.85 9.52
C ASP A 33 0.47 8.58 9.11
N LEU A 34 -0.07 8.31 7.92
CA LEU A 34 -1.37 8.83 7.49
C LEU A 34 -2.51 8.27 8.35
N TYR A 35 -2.49 6.97 8.64
CA TYR A 35 -3.45 6.34 9.56
C TYR A 35 -3.30 6.84 11.00
N THR A 36 -2.07 7.06 11.46
CA THR A 36 -1.82 7.68 12.78
C THR A 36 -2.45 9.09 12.83
N ARG A 37 -2.32 9.87 11.75
CA ARG A 37 -2.95 11.19 11.64
C ARG A 37 -4.48 11.10 11.64
N ALA A 38 -5.04 10.16 10.88
CA ALA A 38 -6.48 9.90 10.84
C ALA A 38 -7.05 9.52 12.21
N ALA A 39 -6.37 8.61 12.92
CA ALA A 39 -6.75 8.18 14.26
C ALA A 39 -6.76 9.35 15.26
N ASN A 40 -5.74 10.21 15.20
CA ASN A 40 -5.65 11.40 16.06
C ASN A 40 -6.73 12.45 15.77
N ALA A 41 -7.18 12.53 14.52
CA ALA A 41 -8.24 13.45 14.09
C ALA A 41 -9.66 12.90 14.31
N SER A 42 -9.79 11.60 14.57
CA SER A 42 -11.09 10.90 14.61
C SER A 42 -11.50 10.48 16.02
N LYS A 43 -12.74 10.03 16.16
CA LYS A 43 -13.31 9.44 17.37
C LYS A 43 -14.05 8.15 17.02
N ASP A 44 -14.49 7.42 18.04
CA ASP A 44 -15.37 6.25 17.93
C ASP A 44 -14.85 5.21 16.92
N ASP A 45 -15.74 4.68 16.07
CA ASP A 45 -15.41 3.62 15.10
C ASP A 45 -14.30 4.05 14.12
N MET A 46 -14.32 5.31 13.65
CA MET A 46 -13.29 5.79 12.71
C MET A 46 -11.90 5.81 13.35
N LYS A 47 -11.80 6.17 14.63
CA LYS A 47 -10.53 6.08 15.33
C LYS A 47 -10.06 4.62 15.45
N THR A 48 -10.96 3.73 15.86
CA THR A 48 -10.66 2.30 16.04
C THR A 48 -10.19 1.65 14.72
N VAL A 49 -10.90 1.92 13.63
CA VAL A 49 -10.54 1.43 12.29
C VAL A 49 -9.21 2.00 11.83
N ALA A 50 -8.97 3.30 12.01
CA ALA A 50 -7.70 3.93 11.62
C ALA A 50 -6.50 3.35 12.39
N GLU A 51 -6.64 3.09 13.70
CA GLU A 51 -5.58 2.47 14.51
C GLU A 51 -5.30 1.03 14.06
N LEU A 52 -6.36 0.24 13.81
CA LEU A 52 -6.24 -1.15 13.36
C LEU A 52 -5.58 -1.23 11.97
N PHE A 53 -6.02 -0.39 11.04
CA PHE A 53 -5.52 -0.41 9.67
C PHE A 53 -4.08 0.12 9.59
N GLY A 54 -3.74 1.14 10.37
CA GLY A 54 -2.35 1.55 10.55
C GLY A 54 -1.46 0.44 11.12
N ALA A 55 -2.00 -0.45 11.97
CA ALA A 55 -1.27 -1.63 12.45
C ALA A 55 -1.06 -2.69 11.37
N HIS A 56 -2.00 -2.86 10.43
CA HIS A 56 -1.83 -3.75 9.28
C HIS A 56 -0.71 -3.28 8.35
N HIS A 57 -0.67 -1.99 7.99
CA HIS A 57 0.46 -1.43 7.22
C HIS A 57 1.79 -1.58 7.95
N ARG A 58 1.79 -1.45 9.28
CA ARG A 58 3.00 -1.73 10.08
C ARG A 58 3.46 -3.18 9.97
N ALA A 59 2.53 -4.13 9.97
CA ALA A 59 2.86 -5.53 9.77
C ALA A 59 3.42 -5.78 8.37
N ALA A 60 2.79 -5.22 7.32
CA ALA A 60 3.29 -5.28 5.94
C ALA A 60 4.71 -4.69 5.82
N ALA A 61 4.92 -3.50 6.37
CA ALA A 61 6.23 -2.83 6.40
C ALA A 61 7.30 -3.67 7.12
N GLN A 62 6.96 -4.30 8.25
CA GLN A 62 7.88 -5.18 8.98
C GLN A 62 8.25 -6.43 8.16
N SER A 63 7.28 -7.05 7.49
CA SER A 63 7.54 -8.20 6.61
C SER A 63 8.43 -7.81 5.43
N LEU A 64 8.16 -6.69 4.77
CA LEU A 64 8.99 -6.16 3.66
C LEU A 64 10.40 -5.82 4.14
N THR A 65 10.53 -5.17 5.31
CA THR A 65 11.82 -4.88 5.94
C THR A 65 12.60 -6.16 6.21
N GLY A 66 11.94 -7.20 6.74
CA GLY A 66 12.55 -8.51 7.00
C GLY A 66 13.06 -9.18 5.72
N LEU A 67 12.29 -9.10 4.63
CA LEU A 67 12.70 -9.63 3.33
C LEU A 67 13.88 -8.86 2.72
N LEU A 68 13.86 -7.53 2.78
CA LEU A 68 14.88 -6.66 2.18
C LEU A 68 16.18 -6.60 3.01
N GLY A 69 16.10 -6.90 4.31
CA GLY A 69 17.22 -6.86 5.23
C GLY A 69 17.92 -5.51 5.23
N ARG A 70 19.25 -5.49 5.04
CA ARG A 70 20.06 -4.25 5.04
C ARG A 70 19.75 -3.29 3.89
N LYS A 71 19.02 -3.76 2.86
CA LYS A 71 18.64 -2.92 1.71
C LYS A 71 17.30 -2.20 1.94
N ALA A 72 16.60 -2.51 3.03
CA ALA A 72 15.32 -1.89 3.35
C ALA A 72 15.51 -0.38 3.61
N PRO A 73 14.73 0.51 2.96
CA PRO A 73 14.62 1.88 3.44
C PRO A 73 14.13 1.91 4.89
N THR A 74 14.52 2.94 5.62
CA THR A 74 14.14 3.14 7.03
C THR A 74 13.24 4.36 7.22
N VAL A 75 12.78 4.95 6.12
CA VAL A 75 11.97 6.16 6.09
C VAL A 75 10.79 5.97 5.15
N ARG A 76 9.73 6.74 5.40
CA ARG A 76 8.57 6.83 4.52
C ARG A 76 8.87 7.58 3.23
N ASN A 77 8.04 7.36 2.22
CA ASN A 77 7.98 8.23 1.05
C ASN A 77 7.43 9.60 1.43
N GLU A 78 8.32 10.56 1.67
CA GLU A 78 7.95 11.88 2.22
C GLU A 78 7.08 12.68 1.25
N LYS A 79 7.34 12.60 -0.05
CA LYS A 79 6.56 13.34 -1.05
C LYS A 79 5.12 12.84 -1.10
N PHE A 80 4.93 11.53 -1.03
CA PHE A 80 3.61 10.93 -0.95
C PHE A 80 2.91 11.33 0.34
N TYR A 81 3.58 11.18 1.49
CA TYR A 81 3.04 11.60 2.78
C TYR A 81 2.60 13.07 2.78
N ALA A 82 3.48 13.97 2.34
CA ALA A 82 3.20 15.41 2.31
C ALA A 82 1.96 15.73 1.47
N ALA A 83 1.80 15.07 0.31
CA ALA A 83 0.67 15.27 -0.59
C ALA A 83 -0.67 14.84 0.02
N GLN A 84 -0.69 13.77 0.81
CA GLN A 84 -1.94 13.21 1.37
C GLN A 84 -2.24 13.66 2.79
N SER A 85 -1.21 14.07 3.54
CA SER A 85 -1.27 14.30 4.99
C SER A 85 -2.46 15.16 5.38
N THR A 86 -2.62 16.36 4.79
CA THR A 86 -3.70 17.30 5.10
C THR A 86 -5.09 16.66 5.05
N LYS A 87 -5.39 15.88 4.00
CA LYS A 87 -6.70 15.22 3.83
C LYS A 87 -6.87 14.03 4.77
N ALA A 88 -5.81 13.27 5.04
CA ALA A 88 -5.87 12.10 5.92
C ALA A 88 -6.25 12.39 7.38
N GLY A 89 -6.28 13.66 7.80
CA GLY A 89 -6.75 14.05 9.14
C GLY A 89 -7.54 15.35 9.13
N GLY A 90 -8.16 15.68 8.00
CA GLY A 90 -8.95 16.89 7.83
C GLY A 90 -10.38 16.56 7.43
N GLY A 91 -11.35 17.35 7.92
CA GLY A 91 -12.76 17.17 7.63
C GLY A 91 -13.49 16.25 8.61
N THR A 92 -14.64 15.75 8.19
CA THR A 92 -15.50 14.81 8.91
C THR A 92 -14.96 13.38 8.83
N ALA A 93 -15.41 12.50 9.73
CA ALA A 93 -15.03 11.08 9.69
C ALA A 93 -15.35 10.41 8.34
N LYS A 94 -16.46 10.80 7.69
CA LYS A 94 -16.84 10.29 6.36
C LYS A 94 -15.88 10.74 5.27
N GLU A 95 -15.43 11.99 5.31
CA GLU A 95 -14.46 12.53 4.34
C GLU A 95 -13.07 11.90 4.53
N ILE A 96 -12.65 11.70 5.79
CA ILE A 96 -11.42 10.97 6.11
C ILE A 96 -11.52 9.52 5.59
N ALA A 97 -12.64 8.83 5.84
CA ALA A 97 -12.85 7.46 5.35
C ALA A 97 -12.82 7.39 3.81
N ALA A 98 -13.53 8.29 3.11
CA ALA A 98 -13.52 8.35 1.66
C ALA A 98 -12.10 8.55 1.10
N HIS A 99 -11.33 9.44 1.74
CA HIS A 99 -9.97 9.70 1.31
C HIS A 99 -9.07 8.48 1.53
N LEU A 100 -9.11 7.86 2.71
CA LEU A 100 -8.32 6.66 3.00
C LEU A 100 -8.71 5.50 2.08
N ALA A 101 -10.00 5.31 1.77
CA ALA A 101 -10.46 4.33 0.79
C ALA A 101 -9.79 4.53 -0.57
N SER A 102 -9.70 5.78 -1.03
CA SER A 102 -9.02 6.09 -2.31
C SER A 102 -7.52 5.75 -2.27
N LEU A 103 -6.86 5.94 -1.12
CA LEU A 103 -5.45 5.59 -0.96
C LEU A 103 -5.24 4.08 -0.92
N GLU A 104 -6.09 3.34 -0.21
CA GLU A 104 -6.03 1.87 -0.17
C GLU A 104 -6.25 1.26 -1.56
N ASN A 105 -7.23 1.76 -2.31
CA ASN A 105 -7.43 1.34 -3.70
C ASN A 105 -6.21 1.66 -4.59
N ALA A 106 -5.59 2.83 -4.40
CA ALA A 106 -4.36 3.19 -5.09
C ALA A 106 -3.18 2.26 -4.70
N LEU A 107 -3.06 1.89 -3.43
CA LEU A 107 -2.04 0.94 -2.96
C LEU A 107 -2.27 -0.46 -3.54
N VAL A 108 -3.51 -0.96 -3.57
CA VAL A 108 -3.85 -2.24 -4.20
C VAL A 108 -3.42 -2.24 -5.67
N ALA A 109 -3.77 -1.20 -6.43
CA ALA A 109 -3.35 -1.06 -7.83
C ALA A 109 -1.82 -1.02 -7.96
N THR A 110 -1.15 -0.31 -7.05
CA THR A 110 0.32 -0.19 -7.00
C THR A 110 0.99 -1.53 -6.72
N HIS A 111 0.51 -2.28 -5.73
CA HIS A 111 1.05 -3.60 -5.39
C HIS A 111 0.76 -4.65 -6.45
N ILE A 112 -0.38 -4.58 -7.15
CA ILE A 112 -0.63 -5.41 -8.35
C ILE A 112 0.40 -5.08 -9.45
N ASN A 113 0.66 -3.79 -9.69
CA ASN A 113 1.66 -3.36 -10.66
C ASN A 113 3.08 -3.82 -10.27
N VAL A 114 3.45 -3.69 -8.99
CA VAL A 114 4.72 -4.21 -8.45
C VAL A 114 4.78 -5.73 -8.65
N LEU A 115 3.76 -6.46 -8.23
CA LEU A 115 3.68 -7.92 -8.36
C LEU A 115 3.90 -8.39 -9.80
N SER A 116 3.34 -7.68 -10.78
CA SER A 116 3.48 -8.01 -12.20
C SER A 116 4.93 -7.92 -12.72
N GLN A 117 5.79 -7.18 -12.02
CA GLN A 117 7.18 -6.93 -12.40
C GLN A 117 8.18 -7.78 -11.61
N LEU A 118 7.77 -8.34 -10.46
CA LEU A 118 8.67 -9.10 -9.59
C LEU A 118 9.09 -10.43 -10.21
N ARG A 119 10.39 -10.72 -10.11
CA ARG A 119 10.97 -12.00 -10.56
C ARG A 119 11.23 -12.97 -9.40
N GLY A 120 11.57 -12.44 -8.23
CA GLY A 120 11.80 -13.21 -7.01
C GLY A 120 10.51 -13.73 -6.40
N ILE A 121 10.41 -15.05 -6.21
CA ILE A 121 9.19 -15.72 -5.69
C ILE A 121 8.85 -15.26 -4.27
N ASP A 122 9.86 -15.07 -3.40
CA ASP A 122 9.62 -14.65 -2.01
C ASP A 122 9.02 -13.23 -1.96
N GLY A 123 9.52 -12.31 -2.81
CA GLY A 123 8.97 -10.95 -2.93
C GLY A 123 7.57 -10.94 -3.53
N ALA A 124 7.36 -11.69 -4.61
CA ALA A 124 6.04 -11.81 -5.24
C ALA A 124 5.00 -12.38 -4.28
N SER A 125 5.35 -13.43 -3.53
CA SER A 125 4.46 -14.06 -2.55
C SER A 125 4.09 -13.10 -1.41
N LEU A 126 5.06 -12.31 -0.94
CA LEU A 126 4.81 -11.32 0.11
C LEU A 126 3.89 -10.21 -0.38
N VAL A 127 4.16 -9.60 -1.54
CA VAL A 127 3.30 -8.55 -2.12
C VAL A 127 1.88 -9.08 -2.39
N ALA A 128 1.77 -10.30 -2.93
CA ALA A 128 0.48 -10.95 -3.14
C ALA A 128 -0.33 -11.15 -1.84
N SER A 129 0.34 -11.30 -0.70
CA SER A 129 -0.33 -11.45 0.61
C SER A 129 -0.86 -10.12 1.19
N ILE A 130 -0.27 -8.99 0.79
CA ILE A 130 -0.67 -7.64 1.24
C ILE A 130 -1.94 -7.19 0.52
N ILE A 131 -1.99 -7.37 -0.81
CA ILE A 131 -3.11 -6.96 -1.69
C ILE A 131 -4.51 -7.27 -1.13
N PRO A 132 -4.86 -8.51 -0.72
CA PRO A 132 -6.20 -8.80 -0.24
C PRO A 132 -6.53 -8.17 1.13
N ILE A 133 -5.53 -7.75 1.91
CA ILE A 133 -5.75 -7.06 3.18
C ILE A 133 -6.17 -5.62 2.88
N GLU A 134 -5.39 -4.90 2.09
CA GLU A 134 -5.66 -3.51 1.68
C GLU A 134 -6.97 -3.38 0.91
N ALA A 135 -7.28 -4.33 0.02
CA ALA A 135 -8.55 -4.33 -0.70
C ALA A 135 -9.78 -4.44 0.24
N ARG A 136 -9.66 -5.19 1.34
CA ARG A 136 -10.72 -5.27 2.36
C ARG A 136 -10.78 -4.00 3.19
N GLN A 137 -9.63 -3.37 3.47
CA GLN A 137 -9.59 -2.08 4.17
C GLN A 137 -10.29 -1.00 3.34
N ALA A 138 -10.02 -0.94 2.03
CA ALA A 138 -10.72 -0.05 1.10
C ALA A 138 -12.24 -0.23 1.17
N ALA A 139 -12.73 -1.47 1.07
CA ALA A 139 -14.17 -1.77 1.12
C ALA A 139 -14.83 -1.29 2.42
N VAL A 140 -14.20 -1.53 3.58
CA VAL A 140 -14.70 -1.04 4.87
C VAL A 140 -14.75 0.50 4.90
N LEU A 141 -13.72 1.17 4.40
CA LEU A 141 -13.65 2.63 4.41
C LEU A 141 -14.67 3.28 3.46
N VAL A 142 -14.97 2.64 2.32
CA VAL A 142 -16.05 3.09 1.43
C VAL A 142 -17.39 3.05 2.16
N GLU A 143 -17.69 1.95 2.86
CA GLU A 143 -18.91 1.86 3.67
C GLU A 143 -18.96 2.94 4.77
N MET A 144 -17.85 3.16 5.48
CA MET A 144 -17.74 4.21 6.50
C MET A 144 -17.86 5.64 5.95
N SER A 145 -17.49 5.85 4.69
CA SER A 145 -17.73 7.12 3.99
C SER A 145 -19.22 7.40 3.74
N GLY A 146 -20.07 6.37 3.88
CA GLY A 146 -21.49 6.41 3.57
C GLY A 146 -21.80 6.15 2.10
N SER A 147 -20.82 5.72 1.30
CA SER A 147 -21.07 5.23 -0.06
C SER A 147 -21.36 3.73 -0.03
N SER A 148 -22.33 3.31 -0.84
CA SER A 148 -22.62 1.92 -1.16
C SER A 148 -22.42 1.63 -2.66
N SER A 149 -21.77 2.55 -3.38
CA SER A 149 -21.51 2.42 -4.81
C SER A 149 -20.50 1.32 -5.06
N LEU A 150 -20.86 0.35 -5.91
CA LEU A 150 -19.92 -0.71 -6.29
C LEU A 150 -18.71 -0.15 -7.05
N ASP A 151 -18.88 0.96 -7.78
CA ASP A 151 -17.79 1.62 -8.49
C ASP A 151 -16.77 2.21 -7.51
N ASP A 152 -17.21 2.69 -6.34
CA ASP A 152 -16.31 3.20 -5.29
C ASP A 152 -15.63 2.04 -4.54
N ILE A 153 -16.37 0.96 -4.28
CA ILE A 153 -15.88 -0.25 -3.59
C ILE A 153 -14.85 -1.00 -4.45
N MET A 154 -15.06 -1.05 -5.77
CA MET A 154 -14.22 -1.79 -6.72
C MET A 154 -13.33 -0.87 -7.56
N ALA A 155 -13.04 0.36 -7.08
CA ALA A 155 -12.28 1.38 -7.79
C ALA A 155 -10.79 0.99 -7.98
N LEU A 156 -10.52 0.05 -8.89
CA LEU A 156 -9.20 -0.33 -9.34
C LEU A 156 -8.93 0.33 -10.71
N ASP A 157 -8.57 1.61 -10.68
CA ASP A 157 -8.15 2.32 -11.90
C ASP A 157 -6.62 2.24 -12.03
N ALA A 158 -6.13 1.85 -13.21
CA ALA A 158 -4.71 1.89 -13.53
C ALA A 158 -4.11 3.31 -13.40
N LYS A 159 -4.94 4.36 -13.52
CA LYS A 159 -4.54 5.75 -13.26
C LYS A 159 -4.35 6.08 -11.78
N ALA A 160 -4.82 5.22 -10.88
CA ALA A 160 -4.61 5.36 -9.44
C ALA A 160 -3.29 4.71 -8.97
N VAL A 161 -2.53 4.05 -9.86
CA VAL A 161 -1.21 3.52 -9.52
C VAL A 161 -0.30 4.67 -9.07
N ILE A 162 0.26 4.53 -7.88
CA ILE A 162 1.25 5.44 -7.33
C ILE A 162 2.59 5.07 -7.98
N ASP A 163 3.10 5.96 -8.83
CA ASP A 163 4.32 5.70 -9.58
C ASP A 163 5.56 6.35 -8.91
N PRO A 164 6.74 5.73 -9.05
CA PRO A 164 7.99 6.24 -8.46
C PRO A 164 8.56 7.48 -9.15
N GLU A 165 8.10 7.85 -10.35
CA GLU A 165 8.53 9.12 -10.99
C GLU A 165 7.82 10.31 -10.32
N THR A 166 6.54 10.17 -10.03
CA THR A 166 5.74 11.15 -9.29
C THR A 166 6.14 11.17 -7.82
N TYR A 167 6.37 10.01 -7.20
CA TYR A 167 6.71 9.88 -5.78
C TYR A 167 8.02 9.12 -5.58
N PRO A 168 9.19 9.74 -5.82
CA PRO A 168 10.47 9.06 -5.64
C PRO A 168 10.68 8.62 -4.18
N ALA A 169 11.36 7.48 -4.01
CA ALA A 169 11.72 6.89 -2.72
C ALA A 169 12.74 7.74 -1.94
#